data_AF-A0A349DIR7-F1
#
_entry.id   AF-A0A349DIR7-F1
#
_cell.length_a   1.000
_cell.length_b   1.000
_cell.length_c   1.000
_cell.angle_alpha   90.00
_cell.angle_beta   90.00
_cell.angle_gamma   90.00
#
_symmetry.space_group_name_H-M   'P 1'
#
loop_
_entity.id
_entity.type
_entity.pdbx_description
1 polymer ?
#
loop_
_entity_poly.entity_id
_entity_poly.type
_entity_poly.pdbx_seq_one_letter_code
_entity_poly.pdbx_strand_id
1 'polypeptide(L)'
;MKIQVIITAIILLALTSCQKKEALWRTIVYNSAMEHSLVSAKTTSDNWLRRLKMEVKKQGNSREGLERIKRAERLKKETAQLLGEIEKVKWKMVTERGDGLDPKAHTVKRPLASSGLRKEVESLIKKLASYINFLKAEFKDLDIEPFDKTNEGYIQDKKQFYDIYFKGTNVVEGLTSLTHFQSKVLQYEQKVAKKLGPIGNY
;
A
#
# COMPACT_ATOMS: atom_id res chain seq x y z
N MET A 1 41.94 4.68 -33.85
CA MET A 1 40.49 4.36 -33.82
C MET A 1 40.04 3.49 -32.64
N LYS A 2 40.76 2.44 -32.23
CA LYS A 2 40.30 1.54 -31.14
C LYS A 2 40.22 2.19 -29.75
N ILE A 3 41.16 3.08 -29.40
CA ILE A 3 41.22 3.74 -28.09
C ILE A 3 40.09 4.76 -27.90
N GLN A 4 39.77 5.56 -28.93
CA GLN A 4 38.65 6.51 -28.86
C GLN A 4 37.33 5.79 -28.60
N VAL A 5 37.03 4.70 -29.31
CA VAL A 5 35.78 3.93 -29.13
C VAL A 5 35.68 3.34 -27.72
N ILE A 6 36.80 2.87 -27.15
CA ILE A 6 36.84 2.36 -25.78
C ILE A 6 36.57 3.48 -24.77
N ILE A 7 37.18 4.66 -24.96
CA ILE A 7 36.95 5.83 -24.09
C ILE A 7 35.49 6.28 -24.18
N THR A 8 34.89 6.37 -25.37
CA THR A 8 33.48 6.74 -25.51
C THR A 8 32.56 5.71 -24.86
N ALA A 9 32.85 4.41 -25.00
CA ALA A 9 32.08 3.34 -24.36
C ALA A 9 32.16 3.42 -22.82
N ILE A 10 33.34 3.70 -22.25
CA ILE A 10 33.52 3.88 -20.80
C ILE A 10 32.77 5.12 -20.30
N ILE A 11 32.81 6.23 -21.04
CA ILE A 11 32.07 7.45 -20.67
C ILE A 11 30.56 7.20 -20.70
N LEU A 12 30.04 6.52 -21.73
CA LEU A 12 28.62 6.13 -21.81
C LEU A 12 28.20 5.20 -20.65
N LEU A 13 29.04 4.21 -20.29
CA LEU A 13 28.79 3.33 -19.15
C LEU A 13 28.86 4.08 -17.79
N ALA A 14 29.75 5.06 -17.66
CA ALA A 14 29.85 5.89 -16.46
C ALA A 14 28.63 6.81 -16.30
N LEU A 15 28.17 7.46 -17.38
CA LEU A 15 27.00 8.34 -17.36
C LEU A 15 25.71 7.59 -17.02
N THR A 16 25.51 6.39 -17.57
CA THR A 16 24.33 5.55 -17.24
C THR A 16 24.33 5.05 -15.79
N SER A 17 25.50 4.83 -15.20
CA SER A 17 25.63 4.38 -13.80
C SER A 17 25.31 5.50 -12.80
N CYS A 18 25.61 6.75 -13.15
CA CYS A 18 25.30 7.91 -12.31
C CYS A 18 23.78 8.18 -12.23
N GLN A 19 23.08 8.12 -13.36
CA GLN A 19 21.62 8.33 -13.42
C GLN A 19 20.81 7.30 -12.61
N LYS A 20 21.27 6.04 -12.55
CA LYS A 20 20.61 4.97 -11.77
C LYS A 20 20.65 5.23 -10.26
N LYS A 21 21.73 5.83 -9.76
CA LYS A 21 21.90 6.11 -8.33
C LYS A 21 20.92 7.18 -7.84
N GLU A 22 20.71 8.24 -8.62
CA GLU A 22 19.75 9.29 -8.26
C GLU A 22 18.30 8.79 -8.30
N ALA A 23 17.94 8.00 -9.31
CA ALA A 23 16.60 7.42 -9.42
C ALA A 23 16.27 6.53 -8.20
N LEU A 24 17.23 5.69 -7.78
CA LEU A 24 17.09 4.85 -6.59
C LEU A 24 16.81 5.66 -5.33
N TRP A 25 17.61 6.70 -5.05
CA TRP A 25 17.45 7.50 -3.84
C TRP A 25 16.13 8.26 -3.82
N ARG A 26 15.66 8.77 -4.97
CA ARG A 26 14.32 9.36 -5.06
C ARG A 26 13.24 8.35 -4.68
N THR A 27 13.32 7.12 -5.16
CA THR A 27 12.36 6.06 -4.80
C THR A 27 12.41 5.73 -3.31
N ILE A 28 13.61 5.64 -2.72
CA ILE A 28 13.79 5.40 -1.27
C ILE A 28 13.12 6.52 -0.45
N VAL A 29 13.42 7.78 -0.77
CA VAL A 29 12.87 8.95 -0.08
C VAL A 29 11.36 9.01 -0.24
N TYR A 30 10.86 8.78 -1.45
CA TYR A 30 9.42 8.75 -1.72
C TYR A 30 8.71 7.65 -0.91
N ASN A 31 9.24 6.44 -0.92
CA ASN A 31 8.70 5.35 -0.12
C ASN A 31 8.70 5.69 1.37
N SER A 32 9.80 6.24 1.89
CA SER A 32 9.90 6.66 3.30
C SER A 32 8.84 7.71 3.68
N ALA A 33 8.63 8.72 2.83
CA ALA A 33 7.59 9.73 3.04
C ALA A 33 6.18 9.11 3.03
N MET A 34 5.93 8.13 2.16
CA MET A 34 4.67 7.40 2.14
C MET A 34 4.48 6.56 3.41
N GLU A 35 5.49 5.82 3.87
CA GLU A 35 5.45 5.07 5.13
C GLU A 35 5.13 5.97 6.31
N HIS A 36 5.75 7.15 6.38
CA HIS A 36 5.48 8.11 7.44
C HIS A 36 4.03 8.61 7.39
N SER A 37 3.52 8.90 6.19
CA SER A 37 2.12 9.28 5.97
C SER A 37 1.16 8.14 6.35
N LEU A 38 1.53 6.88 6.12
CA LEU A 38 0.73 5.71 6.52
C LEU A 38 0.58 5.60 8.03
N VAL A 39 1.63 5.92 8.80
CA VAL A 39 1.53 5.90 10.27
C VAL A 39 0.43 6.85 10.73
N SER A 40 0.43 8.08 10.23
CA SER A 40 -0.61 9.08 10.56
C SER A 40 -2.01 8.64 10.11
N ALA A 41 -2.13 8.06 8.91
CA ALA A 41 -3.39 7.55 8.40
C ALA A 41 -3.94 6.38 9.25
N LYS A 42 -3.07 5.45 9.68
CA LYS A 42 -3.43 4.35 10.58
C LYS A 42 -3.91 4.87 11.93
N THR A 43 -3.18 5.81 12.55
CA THR A 43 -3.59 6.43 13.81
C THR A 43 -4.94 7.15 13.69
N THR A 44 -5.18 7.83 12.58
CA THR A 44 -6.46 8.50 12.31
C THR A 44 -7.61 7.50 12.20
N SER A 45 -7.38 6.41 11.45
CA SER A 45 -8.31 5.30 11.26
C SER A 45 -8.65 4.60 12.59
N ASP A 46 -7.66 4.31 13.44
CA ASP A 46 -7.89 3.66 14.75
C ASP A 46 -8.71 4.56 15.69
N ASN A 47 -8.43 5.87 15.67
CA ASN A 47 -9.18 6.82 16.49
C ASN A 47 -10.62 7.04 15.99
N TRP A 48 -10.90 6.84 14.71
CA TRP A 48 -12.24 7.04 14.16
C TRP A 48 -13.27 6.09 14.78
N LEU A 49 -13.00 4.78 14.86
CA LEU A 49 -13.93 3.82 15.45
C LEU A 49 -14.23 4.17 16.92
N ARG A 50 -13.20 4.60 17.67
CA ARG A 50 -13.36 5.07 19.05
C ARG A 50 -14.29 6.29 19.13
N ARG A 51 -14.12 7.27 18.24
CA ARG A 51 -14.99 8.46 18.15
C ARG A 51 -16.44 8.08 17.83
N LEU A 52 -16.66 7.21 16.85
CA LEU A 52 -18.00 6.72 16.49
C LEU A 52 -18.69 6.07 17.69
N LYS A 53 -17.99 5.18 18.41
CA LYS A 53 -18.53 4.53 19.62
C LYS A 53 -18.93 5.54 20.70
N MET A 54 -18.09 6.54 20.95
CA MET A 54 -18.38 7.58 21.95
C MET A 54 -19.61 8.41 21.56
N GLU A 55 -19.76 8.74 20.28
CA GLU A 55 -20.87 9.54 19.79
C GLU A 55 -22.20 8.78 19.83
N VAL A 56 -22.23 7.54 19.35
CA VAL A 56 -23.43 6.70 19.44
C VAL A 56 -23.87 6.53 20.88
N LYS A 57 -22.90 6.40 21.81
CA LYS A 57 -23.19 6.39 23.25
C LYS A 57 -23.81 7.69 23.73
N LYS A 58 -23.30 8.85 23.29
CA LYS A 58 -23.89 10.17 23.60
C LYS A 58 -25.30 10.34 23.01
N GLN A 59 -25.57 9.73 21.85
CA GLN A 59 -26.88 9.71 21.18
C GLN A 59 -27.86 8.68 21.78
N GLY A 60 -27.54 8.07 22.92
CA GLY A 60 -28.43 7.15 23.62
C GLY A 60 -28.43 5.71 23.06
N ASN A 61 -27.41 5.31 22.29
CA ASN A 61 -27.27 3.96 21.74
C ASN A 61 -28.46 3.53 20.86
N SER A 62 -28.89 4.40 19.95
CA SER A 62 -29.94 4.04 18.99
C SER A 62 -29.58 2.75 18.22
N ARG A 63 -30.61 1.98 17.82
CA ARG A 63 -30.43 0.75 17.03
C ARG A 63 -29.58 1.01 15.77
N GLU A 64 -29.82 2.13 15.10
CA GLU A 64 -29.05 2.56 13.94
C GLU A 64 -27.59 2.87 14.29
N GLY A 65 -27.34 3.58 15.40
CA GLY A 65 -25.99 3.86 15.89
C GLY A 65 -25.21 2.57 16.20
N LEU A 66 -25.85 1.60 16.85
CA LEU A 66 -25.23 0.30 17.13
C LEU A 66 -24.91 -0.48 15.85
N GLU A 67 -25.80 -0.44 14.85
CA GLU A 67 -25.53 -1.08 13.55
C GLU A 67 -24.37 -0.39 12.82
N ARG A 68 -24.27 0.95 12.87
CA ARG A 68 -23.11 1.68 12.33
C ARG A 68 -21.81 1.27 13.01
N ILE A 69 -21.79 1.09 14.34
CA ILE A 69 -20.62 0.58 15.06
C ILE A 69 -20.25 -0.81 14.56
N LYS A 70 -21.20 -1.73 14.46
CA LYS A 70 -20.95 -3.11 14.02
C LYS A 70 -20.33 -3.16 12.62
N ARG A 71 -20.87 -2.38 11.69
CA ARG A 71 -20.34 -2.24 10.33
C ARG A 71 -18.92 -1.63 10.33
N ALA A 72 -18.69 -0.61 11.17
CA ALA A 72 -17.37 0.01 11.33
C ALA A 72 -16.33 -0.96 11.92
N GLU A 73 -16.70 -1.79 12.90
CA GLU A 73 -15.84 -2.82 13.46
C GLU A 73 -15.45 -3.86 12.41
N ARG A 74 -16.42 -4.28 11.58
CA ARG A 74 -16.17 -5.21 10.48
C ARG A 74 -15.23 -4.61 9.45
N LEU A 75 -15.45 -3.36 9.04
CA LEU A 75 -14.53 -2.63 8.15
C LEU A 75 -13.11 -2.59 8.72
N LYS A 76 -12.96 -2.25 10.01
CA LYS A 76 -11.66 -2.18 10.68
C LYS A 76 -10.96 -3.53 10.71
N LYS A 77 -11.69 -4.61 11.00
CA LYS A 77 -11.15 -5.97 11.02
C LYS A 77 -10.61 -6.37 9.65
N GLU A 78 -11.42 -6.26 8.61
CA GLU A 78 -11.02 -6.63 7.23
C GLU A 78 -9.84 -5.77 6.74
N THR A 79 -9.87 -4.47 7.06
CA THR A 79 -8.79 -3.54 6.71
C THR A 79 -7.49 -3.90 7.43
N ALA A 80 -7.54 -4.12 8.74
CA ALA A 80 -6.36 -4.51 9.52
C ALA A 80 -5.77 -5.85 9.04
N GLN A 81 -6.63 -6.82 8.70
CA GLN A 81 -6.20 -8.09 8.15
C GLN A 81 -5.45 -7.90 6.83
N LEU A 82 -6.00 -7.13 5.88
CA LEU A 82 -5.35 -6.87 4.61
C LEU A 82 -4.03 -6.10 4.77
N LEU A 83 -4.00 -5.06 5.61
CA LEU A 83 -2.77 -4.31 5.91
C LEU A 83 -1.70 -5.22 6.51
N GLY A 84 -2.08 -6.17 7.37
CA GLY A 84 -1.20 -7.18 7.92
C GLY A 84 -0.65 -8.14 6.86
N GLU A 85 -1.46 -8.57 5.89
CA GLU A 85 -0.98 -9.37 4.76
C GLU A 85 0.01 -8.59 3.88
N ILE A 86 -0.25 -7.31 3.60
CA ILE A 86 0.70 -6.47 2.87
C ILE A 86 2.02 -6.34 3.65
N GLU A 87 1.96 -6.12 4.95
CA GLU A 87 3.15 -5.98 5.79
C GLU A 87 3.99 -7.26 5.85
N LYS A 88 3.34 -8.44 5.87
CA LYS A 88 4.04 -9.73 5.77
C LYS A 88 4.82 -9.84 4.46
N VAL A 89 4.24 -9.42 3.33
CA VAL A 89 4.93 -9.44 2.03
C VAL A 89 6.10 -8.44 2.01
N LYS A 90 5.91 -7.23 2.55
CA LYS A 90 6.99 -6.24 2.70
C LYS A 90 8.14 -6.80 3.54
N TRP A 91 7.83 -7.42 4.67
CA TRP A 91 8.84 -7.99 5.56
C TRP A 91 9.64 -9.10 4.87
N LYS A 92 8.98 -10.04 4.20
CA LYS A 92 9.65 -11.06 3.38
C LYS A 92 10.53 -10.43 2.29
N MET A 93 10.07 -9.38 1.63
CA MET A 93 10.85 -8.69 0.61
C MET A 93 12.11 -8.05 1.20
N VAL A 94 11.99 -7.41 2.36
CA VAL A 94 13.12 -6.85 3.10
C VAL A 94 14.11 -7.93 3.50
N THR A 95 13.66 -9.04 4.08
CA THR A 95 14.55 -10.07 4.65
C THR A 95 15.13 -11.01 3.61
N GLU A 96 14.31 -11.56 2.72
CA GLU A 96 14.73 -12.60 1.76
C GLU A 96 15.41 -12.01 0.51
N ARG A 97 15.09 -10.76 0.16
CA ARG A 97 15.54 -10.12 -1.09
C ARG A 97 16.43 -8.91 -0.84
N GLY A 98 16.06 -8.10 0.14
CA GLY A 98 16.78 -6.90 0.56
C GLY A 98 17.96 -7.15 1.52
N ASP A 99 18.12 -8.37 2.05
CA ASP A 99 19.13 -8.75 3.05
C ASP A 99 19.02 -7.95 4.39
N GLY A 100 17.78 -7.58 4.73
CA GLY A 100 17.46 -6.80 5.91
C GLY A 100 17.68 -5.29 5.74
N LEU A 101 17.63 -4.58 6.87
CA LEU A 101 17.81 -3.13 6.92
C LEU A 101 19.27 -2.75 7.11
N ASP A 102 19.67 -1.65 6.48
CA ASP A 102 20.92 -0.94 6.69
C ASP A 102 20.70 0.16 7.74
N PRO A 103 21.35 0.09 8.91
CA PRO A 103 21.16 1.06 9.99
C PRO A 103 21.73 2.45 9.69
N LYS A 104 22.65 2.58 8.73
CA LYS A 104 23.25 3.87 8.34
C LYS A 104 22.45 4.53 7.21
N ALA A 105 22.00 3.73 6.26
CA ALA A 105 21.31 4.22 5.07
C ALA A 105 19.79 4.36 5.24
N HIS A 106 19.23 3.89 6.36
CA HIS A 106 17.78 3.89 6.66
C HIS A 106 16.94 3.25 5.55
N THR A 107 17.49 2.25 4.85
CA THR A 107 16.87 1.52 3.75
C THR A 107 17.32 0.06 3.78
N VAL A 108 16.88 -0.77 2.84
CA VAL A 108 17.33 -2.17 2.74
C VAL A 108 18.80 -2.25 2.30
N LYS A 109 19.54 -3.29 2.72
CA LYS A 109 20.97 -3.45 2.34
C LYS A 109 21.15 -3.67 0.83
N ARG A 110 20.18 -4.32 0.18
CA ARG A 110 20.21 -4.63 -1.26
C ARG A 110 19.02 -3.98 -2.00
N PRO A 111 19.02 -2.65 -2.17
CA PRO A 111 17.86 -1.93 -2.70
C PRO A 111 17.60 -2.22 -4.19
N LEU A 112 18.64 -2.52 -4.97
CA LEU A 112 18.55 -2.84 -6.40
C LEU A 112 18.39 -4.34 -6.69
N ALA A 113 18.34 -5.20 -5.67
CA ALA A 113 18.05 -6.63 -5.88
C ALA A 113 16.64 -6.79 -6.44
N SER A 114 16.40 -7.84 -7.23
CA SER A 114 15.06 -8.13 -7.74
C SER A 114 14.10 -8.38 -6.57
N SER A 115 12.95 -7.69 -6.59
CA SER A 115 11.89 -7.76 -5.58
C SER A 115 11.41 -9.18 -5.32
N GLY A 116 11.44 -10.06 -6.32
CA GLY A 116 11.08 -11.48 -6.18
C GLY A 116 9.69 -11.68 -5.55
N LEU A 117 9.38 -12.88 -5.04
CA LEU A 117 8.15 -13.16 -4.28
C LEU A 117 6.83 -13.20 -5.08
N ARG A 118 6.87 -13.75 -6.30
CA ARG A 118 5.68 -13.90 -7.16
C ARG A 118 4.52 -14.60 -6.46
N LYS A 119 4.77 -15.70 -5.74
CA LYS A 119 3.71 -16.47 -5.06
C LYS A 119 3.02 -15.66 -3.96
N GLU A 120 3.80 -14.93 -3.16
CA GLU A 120 3.32 -14.03 -2.12
C GLU A 120 2.48 -12.91 -2.71
N VAL A 121 2.96 -12.27 -3.78
CA VAL A 121 2.22 -11.22 -4.49
C VAL A 121 0.93 -11.76 -5.08
N GLU A 122 0.94 -12.92 -5.74
CA GLU A 122 -0.27 -13.56 -6.27
C GLU A 122 -1.31 -13.87 -5.17
N SER A 123 -0.85 -14.29 -3.98
CA SER A 123 -1.72 -14.46 -2.82
C SER A 123 -2.31 -13.12 -2.34
N LEU A 124 -1.47 -12.08 -2.27
CA LEU A 124 -1.90 -10.75 -1.87
C LEU A 124 -2.93 -10.14 -2.83
N ILE A 125 -2.78 -10.34 -4.15
CA ILE A 125 -3.76 -9.88 -5.15
C ILE A 125 -5.13 -10.50 -4.87
N LYS A 126 -5.18 -11.81 -4.54
CA LYS A 126 -6.46 -12.46 -4.18
C LYS A 126 -7.08 -11.79 -2.95
N LYS A 127 -6.28 -11.43 -1.94
CA LYS A 127 -6.77 -10.74 -0.73
C LYS A 127 -7.26 -9.32 -1.04
N LEU A 128 -6.57 -8.58 -1.90
CA LEU A 128 -7.02 -7.27 -2.39
C LEU A 128 -8.37 -7.39 -3.11
N ALA A 129 -8.51 -8.34 -4.05
CA ALA A 129 -9.77 -8.58 -4.76
C ALA A 129 -10.92 -8.98 -3.80
N SER A 130 -10.65 -9.86 -2.83
CA SER A 130 -11.62 -10.21 -1.79
C SER A 130 -12.04 -9.00 -0.95
N TYR A 131 -11.12 -8.12 -0.59
CA TYR A 131 -11.41 -6.90 0.15
C TYR A 131 -12.28 -5.93 -0.66
N ILE A 132 -11.99 -5.76 -1.96
CA ILE A 132 -12.83 -4.97 -2.87
C ILE A 132 -14.25 -5.53 -2.90
N ASN A 133 -14.39 -6.84 -3.09
CA ASN A 133 -15.70 -7.51 -3.12
C ASN A 133 -16.44 -7.36 -1.78
N PHE A 134 -15.73 -7.46 -0.65
CA PHE A 134 -16.28 -7.17 0.67
C PHE A 134 -16.82 -5.74 0.75
N LEU A 135 -16.03 -4.74 0.33
CA LEU A 135 -16.47 -3.35 0.37
C LEU A 135 -17.72 -3.13 -0.48
N LYS A 136 -17.75 -3.68 -1.69
CA LYS A 136 -18.91 -3.60 -2.60
C LYS A 136 -20.15 -4.25 -1.99
N ALA A 137 -20.00 -5.41 -1.35
CA ALA A 137 -21.15 -6.12 -0.78
C ALA A 137 -21.67 -5.46 0.50
N GLU A 138 -20.77 -5.11 1.42
CA GLU A 138 -21.11 -4.62 2.76
C GLU A 138 -21.54 -3.16 2.77
N PHE A 139 -21.02 -2.34 1.85
CA PHE A 139 -21.24 -0.89 1.81
C PHE A 139 -21.90 -0.40 0.53
N LYS A 140 -22.62 -1.28 -0.19
CA LYS A 140 -23.37 -0.93 -1.41
C LYS A 140 -24.36 0.22 -1.22
N ASP A 141 -24.95 0.33 -0.02
CA ASP A 141 -25.91 1.35 0.37
C ASP A 141 -25.29 2.74 0.53
N LEU A 142 -23.96 2.83 0.65
CA LEU A 142 -23.26 4.09 0.88
C LEU A 142 -22.83 4.80 -0.42
N ASP A 143 -23.08 4.18 -1.57
CA ASP A 143 -22.72 4.67 -2.91
C ASP A 143 -21.24 5.10 -2.99
N ILE A 144 -20.36 4.25 -2.48
CA ILE A 144 -18.91 4.45 -2.50
C ILE A 144 -18.32 3.50 -3.53
N GLU A 145 -17.73 4.04 -4.60
CA GLU A 145 -16.94 3.24 -5.53
C GLU A 145 -15.62 2.81 -4.85
N PRO A 146 -15.41 1.50 -4.59
CA PRO A 146 -14.18 1.01 -4.00
C PRO A 146 -13.16 0.78 -5.12
N PHE A 147 -12.01 1.42 -5.00
CA PHE A 147 -10.95 1.53 -6.02
C PHE A 147 -11.39 2.36 -7.24
N ASP A 148 -10.47 3.13 -7.83
CA ASP A 148 -10.76 3.71 -9.15
C ASP A 148 -10.84 2.55 -10.17
N LYS A 149 -11.65 2.72 -11.22
CA LYS A 149 -11.93 1.64 -12.20
C LYS A 149 -10.66 1.02 -12.78
N THR A 150 -9.62 1.83 -12.94
CA THR A 150 -8.31 1.41 -13.46
C THR A 150 -7.61 0.47 -12.49
N ASN A 151 -7.45 0.86 -11.22
CA ASN A 151 -6.84 0.02 -10.18
C ASN A 151 -7.68 -1.22 -9.89
N GLU A 152 -9.00 -1.09 -9.89
CA GLU A 152 -9.90 -2.23 -9.74
C GLU A 152 -9.71 -3.24 -10.87
N GLY A 153 -9.75 -2.79 -12.13
CA GLY A 153 -9.55 -3.63 -13.30
C GLY A 153 -8.23 -4.41 -13.24
N TYR A 154 -7.15 -3.74 -12.82
CA TYR A 154 -5.88 -4.41 -12.60
C TYR A 154 -5.95 -5.43 -11.47
N ILE A 155 -6.51 -5.10 -10.31
CA ILE A 155 -6.59 -6.06 -9.17
C ILE A 155 -7.41 -7.31 -9.53
N GLN A 156 -8.42 -7.17 -10.39
CA GLN A 156 -9.21 -8.31 -10.88
C GLN A 156 -8.43 -9.17 -11.90
N ASP A 157 -7.56 -8.56 -12.73
CA ASP A 157 -6.60 -9.28 -13.58
C ASP A 157 -5.25 -9.47 -12.87
N LYS A 158 -5.13 -10.61 -12.19
CA LYS A 158 -3.91 -10.99 -11.44
C LYS A 158 -2.63 -10.90 -12.25
N LYS A 159 -2.68 -11.27 -13.54
CA LYS A 159 -1.50 -11.26 -14.39
C LYS A 159 -1.12 -9.83 -14.73
N GLN A 160 -2.09 -9.03 -15.15
CA GLN A 160 -1.86 -7.62 -15.47
C GLN A 160 -1.38 -6.83 -14.26
N PHE A 161 -1.95 -7.05 -13.07
CA PHE A 161 -1.50 -6.44 -11.83
C PHE A 161 -0.03 -6.76 -11.53
N TYR A 162 0.34 -8.04 -11.58
CA TYR A 162 1.72 -8.46 -11.35
C TYR A 162 2.67 -7.83 -12.39
N ASP A 163 2.27 -7.86 -13.66
CA ASP A 163 3.05 -7.32 -14.77
C ASP A 163 3.28 -5.81 -14.63
N ILE A 164 2.30 -5.05 -14.12
CA ILE A 164 2.41 -3.59 -13.94
C ILE A 164 3.24 -3.23 -12.71
N TYR A 165 2.97 -3.86 -11.55
CA TYR A 165 3.48 -3.37 -10.27
C TYR A 165 4.71 -4.11 -9.72
N PHE A 166 4.99 -5.33 -10.20
CA PHE A 166 5.99 -6.22 -9.58
C PHE A 166 6.95 -6.88 -10.57
N LYS A 167 6.58 -7.04 -11.84
CA LYS A 167 7.45 -7.66 -12.81
C LYS A 167 8.67 -6.80 -13.09
N GLY A 168 9.86 -7.37 -12.87
CA GLY A 168 11.13 -6.70 -13.15
C GLY A 168 11.50 -5.60 -12.16
N THR A 169 10.73 -5.40 -11.10
CA THR A 169 11.02 -4.37 -10.09
C THR A 169 12.17 -4.79 -9.18
N ASN A 170 12.89 -3.78 -8.66
CA ASN A 170 13.80 -3.98 -7.55
C ASN A 170 13.08 -3.94 -6.19
N VAL A 171 13.77 -4.29 -5.11
CA VAL A 171 13.20 -4.36 -3.76
C VAL A 171 12.55 -3.03 -3.36
N VAL A 172 13.20 -1.89 -3.59
CA VAL A 172 12.64 -0.59 -3.18
C VAL A 172 11.39 -0.24 -3.99
N GLU A 173 11.40 -0.49 -5.29
CA GLU A 173 10.23 -0.32 -6.16
C GLU A 173 9.07 -1.23 -5.73
N GLY A 174 9.36 -2.50 -5.45
CA GLY A 174 8.36 -3.45 -4.95
C GLY A 174 7.77 -3.02 -3.60
N LEU A 175 8.60 -2.53 -2.67
CA LEU A 175 8.14 -1.96 -1.42
C LEU A 175 7.25 -0.73 -1.66
N THR A 176 7.66 0.17 -2.56
CA THR A 176 6.87 1.35 -2.94
C THR A 176 5.48 0.98 -3.45
N SER A 177 5.37 -0.04 -4.30
CA SER A 177 4.09 -0.58 -4.76
C SER A 177 3.23 -1.08 -3.59
N LEU A 178 3.81 -1.86 -2.67
CA LEU A 178 3.09 -2.38 -1.50
C LEU A 178 2.60 -1.25 -0.58
N THR A 179 3.43 -0.25 -0.33
CA THR A 179 3.13 0.94 0.47
C THR A 179 2.04 1.79 -0.19
N HIS A 180 2.06 1.90 -1.52
CA HIS A 180 0.96 2.50 -2.29
C HIS A 180 -0.37 1.78 -2.03
N PHE A 181 -0.40 0.45 -2.07
CA PHE A 181 -1.63 -0.30 -1.80
C PHE A 181 -2.09 -0.18 -0.35
N GLN A 182 -1.18 -0.13 0.64
CA GLN A 182 -1.56 0.18 2.03
C GLN A 182 -2.26 1.56 2.11
N SER A 183 -1.75 2.55 1.38
CA SER A 183 -2.35 3.90 1.35
C SER A 183 -3.74 3.86 0.72
N LYS A 184 -3.90 3.17 -0.41
CA LYS A 184 -5.21 3.02 -1.07
C LYS A 184 -6.23 2.34 -0.15
N VAL A 185 -5.85 1.26 0.53
CA VAL A 185 -6.72 0.56 1.50
C VAL A 185 -7.21 1.52 2.59
N LEU A 186 -6.30 2.28 3.21
CA LEU A 186 -6.66 3.28 4.24
C LEU A 186 -7.52 4.43 3.69
N GLN A 187 -7.27 4.87 2.45
CA GLN A 187 -8.11 5.88 1.79
C GLN A 187 -9.54 5.38 1.60
N TYR A 188 -9.74 4.11 1.22
CA TYR A 188 -11.08 3.54 1.08
C TYR A 188 -11.77 3.35 2.43
N GLU A 189 -11.03 2.87 3.43
CA GLU A 189 -11.52 2.82 4.80
C GLU A 189 -12.01 4.20 5.26
N GLN A 190 -11.24 5.26 5.00
CA GLN A 190 -11.61 6.62 5.34
C GLN A 190 -12.87 7.10 4.59
N LYS A 191 -13.03 6.75 3.30
CA LYS A 191 -14.24 7.07 2.53
C LYS A 191 -15.49 6.43 3.15
N VAL A 192 -15.41 5.15 3.53
CA VAL A 192 -16.49 4.44 4.23
C VAL A 192 -16.73 5.05 5.61
N ALA A 193 -15.66 5.33 6.35
CA ALA A 193 -15.72 5.94 7.67
C ALA A 193 -16.45 7.30 7.66
N LYS A 194 -16.23 8.13 6.64
CA LYS A 194 -16.92 9.41 6.44
C LYS A 194 -18.43 9.25 6.23
N LYS A 195 -18.87 8.12 5.68
CA LYS A 195 -20.30 7.82 5.46
C LYS A 195 -20.95 7.14 6.67
N LEU A 196 -20.18 6.40 7.47
CA LEU A 196 -20.66 5.73 8.69
C LEU A 196 -20.64 6.63 9.94
N GLY A 197 -19.76 7.62 10.01
CA GLY A 197 -19.74 8.64 11.07
C GLY A 197 -20.67 9.82 10.75
N PRO A 198 -20.88 10.76 11.69
CA PRO A 198 -21.52 12.02 11.35
C PRO A 198 -20.69 12.75 10.30
N ILE A 199 -21.36 13.52 9.46
CA ILE A 199 -20.72 14.45 8.52
C ILE A 199 -20.06 15.55 9.36
N GLY A 200 -18.82 15.32 9.77
CA GLY A 200 -18.04 16.23 10.59
C GLY A 200 -16.61 16.23 10.07
N ASN A 201 -16.24 17.35 9.46
CA ASN A 201 -15.00 17.61 8.74
C ASN A 201 -13.76 16.93 9.36
N TYR A 202 -13.11 16.09 8.53
CA TYR A 202 -11.69 15.78 8.67
C TYR A 202 -10.88 16.92 8.07
#